data_AF-A0A847CR13-F1
#
_entry.id   AF-A0A847CR13-F1
#
_cell.length_a   1.000
_cell.length_b   1.000
_cell.length_c   1.000
_cell.angle_alpha   90.00
_cell.angle_beta   90.00
_cell.angle_gamma   90.00
#
_symmetry.space_group_name_H-M   'P 1'
#
loop_
_entity.id
_entity.type
_entity.pdbx_description
1 polymer ?
#
loop_
_entity_poly.entity_id
_entity_poly.type
_entity_poly.pdbx_seq_one_letter_code
_entity_poly.pdbx_strand_id
1 'polypeptide(L)'
;MTWGDLGGRLHNRVVFVTLNKGSGTVQDPAADWASFHSGTHDYLLAEAIGQPGIQEVFGGAYITDFFKGLPPSTTGSLNLLLDSLSAIAQARTVQAMEALLERELHILGCERPLLIGVGRDAERWLRKRMNSFRVVGISHYEDVECPDAYARELKRAAMFVSSRTVRA
;
A
#
# COMPACT_ATOMS: atom_id res chain seq x y z
N MET A 1 -17.05 9.06 21.52
CA MET A 1 -16.03 9.84 20.81
C MET A 1 -16.02 9.34 19.38
N THR A 2 -16.71 10.05 18.50
CA THR A 2 -16.88 9.69 17.09
C THR A 2 -15.77 10.37 16.30
N TRP A 3 -14.85 9.58 15.77
CA TRP A 3 -13.80 10.07 14.87
C TRP A 3 -14.48 10.55 13.58
N GLY A 4 -14.19 11.79 13.19
CA GLY A 4 -14.92 12.54 12.16
C GLY A 4 -14.82 11.94 10.77
N ASP A 5 -15.90 12.13 9.99
CA ASP A 5 -15.96 11.91 8.55
C ASP A 5 -14.90 12.77 7.83
N LEU A 6 -13.95 12.12 7.14
CA LEU A 6 -12.97 12.79 6.26
C LEU A 6 -13.60 13.21 4.92
N GLY A 7 -14.76 13.88 5.00
CA GLY A 7 -15.41 14.62 3.91
C GLY A 7 -15.63 13.84 2.62
N GLY A 8 -15.90 12.54 2.68
CA GLY A 8 -16.12 11.72 1.48
C GLY A 8 -14.94 11.66 0.48
N ARG A 9 -13.72 12.01 0.89
CA ARG A 9 -12.53 12.05 0.02
C ARG A 9 -11.66 10.80 0.09
N LEU A 10 -11.82 9.96 1.11
CA LEU A 10 -11.16 8.67 1.23
C LEU A 10 -12.20 7.56 1.17
N HIS A 11 -11.91 6.47 0.45
CA HIS A 11 -12.75 5.28 0.45
C HIS A 11 -11.98 4.07 0.98
N ASN A 12 -12.71 3.13 1.57
CA ASN A 12 -12.16 1.94 2.24
C ASN A 12 -12.14 0.67 1.36
N ARG A 13 -12.38 0.81 0.05
CA ARG A 13 -12.51 -0.32 -0.90
C ARG A 13 -11.18 -0.82 -1.43
N VAL A 14 -10.18 0.06 -1.53
CA VAL A 14 -8.85 -0.24 -2.08
C VAL A 14 -7.80 0.44 -1.22
N VAL A 15 -6.72 -0.28 -0.96
CA VAL A 15 -5.52 0.26 -0.30
C VAL A 15 -4.30 -0.14 -1.13
N PHE A 16 -3.51 0.85 -1.53
CA PHE A 16 -2.21 0.64 -2.13
C PHE A 16 -1.19 0.36 -1.03
N VAL A 17 -0.36 -0.66 -1.22
CA VAL A 17 0.65 -1.06 -0.25
C VAL A 17 1.99 -1.22 -0.96
N THR A 18 2.95 -0.37 -0.61
CA THR A 18 4.35 -0.42 -1.02
C THR A 18 5.17 -1.25 -0.03
N LEU A 19 6.43 -1.54 -0.33
CA LEU A 19 7.24 -2.40 0.52
C LEU A 19 7.69 -1.69 1.81
N ASN A 20 8.36 -0.55 1.66
CA ASN A 20 8.89 0.28 2.73
C ASN A 20 9.12 1.70 2.21
N LYS A 21 9.24 2.64 3.16
CA LYS A 21 9.50 4.05 2.85
C LYS A 21 10.73 4.22 1.94
N GLY A 22 10.61 5.05 0.92
CA GLY A 22 11.72 5.44 0.06
C GLY A 22 12.77 6.32 0.75
N SER A 23 13.84 6.67 0.05
CA SER A 23 15.01 7.43 0.56
C SER A 23 14.76 8.90 0.92
N GLY A 24 13.51 9.32 1.15
CA GLY A 24 13.17 10.67 1.57
C GLY A 24 13.48 10.93 3.05
N THR A 25 14.38 11.86 3.34
CA THR A 25 14.55 12.43 4.68
C THR A 25 13.27 13.15 5.07
N VAL A 26 12.47 12.57 5.96
CA VAL A 26 11.36 13.29 6.59
C VAL A 26 11.97 14.12 7.71
N GLN A 27 12.17 15.41 7.45
CA GLN A 27 12.65 16.40 8.41
C GLN A 27 11.51 17.03 9.23
N ASP A 28 10.38 16.34 9.43
CA ASP A 28 9.22 16.90 10.14
C ASP A 28 8.93 16.17 11.47
N PRO A 29 8.83 16.87 12.62
CA PRO A 29 8.58 16.33 13.97
C PRO A 29 7.20 15.69 14.23
N ALA A 30 6.32 15.59 13.24
CA ALA A 30 5.05 14.86 13.38
C ALA A 30 5.28 13.33 13.38
N ALA A 31 5.94 12.81 14.42
CA ALA A 31 6.36 11.41 14.57
C ALA A 31 5.21 10.39 14.43
N ASP A 32 3.96 10.80 14.65
CA ASP A 32 2.78 9.95 14.51
C ASP A 32 2.34 9.74 13.05
N TRP A 33 2.72 10.65 12.13
CA TRP A 33 2.44 10.56 10.69
C TRP A 33 3.63 10.01 9.88
N ALA A 34 4.75 9.68 10.54
CA ALA A 34 5.90 9.05 9.89
C ALA A 34 5.63 7.63 9.35
N SER A 35 4.42 7.11 9.56
CA SER A 35 3.94 5.80 9.12
C SER A 35 3.22 5.81 7.77
N PHE A 36 2.93 7.00 7.21
CA PHE A 36 2.32 7.15 5.89
C PHE A 36 3.36 7.03 4.79
N HIS A 37 2.98 6.39 3.68
CA HIS A 37 3.87 6.26 2.54
C HIS A 37 4.11 7.62 1.88
N SER A 38 5.36 7.88 1.51
CA SER A 38 5.74 8.99 0.65
C SER A 38 7.01 8.65 -0.13
N GLY A 39 6.89 8.67 -1.45
CA GLY A 39 7.94 8.46 -2.43
C GLY A 39 8.03 9.60 -3.45
N THR A 40 9.22 9.81 -4.02
CA THR A 40 9.47 10.87 -5.02
C THR A 40 8.75 10.63 -6.34
N HIS A 41 8.31 9.41 -6.61
CA HIS A 41 7.68 8.99 -7.86
C HIS A 41 6.19 8.65 -7.70
N ASP A 42 5.61 8.90 -6.51
CA ASP A 42 4.19 8.65 -6.23
C ASP A 42 3.27 9.47 -7.16
N TYR A 43 3.79 10.59 -7.72
CA TYR A 43 3.07 11.42 -8.67
C TYR A 43 2.66 10.62 -9.93
N LEU A 44 3.43 9.62 -10.38
CA LEU A 44 3.06 8.80 -11.53
C LEU A 44 1.79 7.99 -11.25
N LEU A 45 1.69 7.42 -10.05
CA LEU A 45 0.48 6.72 -9.61
C LEU A 45 -0.67 7.71 -9.43
N ALA A 46 -0.43 8.89 -8.84
CA ALA A 46 -1.45 9.91 -8.64
C ALA A 46 -2.01 10.44 -9.98
N GLU A 47 -1.16 10.73 -10.95
CA GLU A 47 -1.56 11.16 -12.30
C GLU A 47 -2.34 10.08 -13.03
N ALA A 48 -1.93 8.81 -12.90
CA ALA A 48 -2.66 7.69 -13.47
C ALA A 48 -4.05 7.51 -12.82
N ILE A 49 -4.17 7.69 -11.49
CA ILE A 49 -5.45 7.69 -10.78
C ILE A 49 -6.34 8.84 -11.25
N GLY A 50 -5.76 10.02 -11.53
CA GLY A 50 -6.50 11.19 -12.01
C GLY A 50 -7.11 11.04 -13.40
N GLN A 51 -6.82 9.95 -14.13
CA GLN A 51 -7.39 9.73 -15.45
C GLN A 51 -8.89 9.36 -15.38
N PRO A 52 -9.71 9.80 -16.35
CA PRO A 52 -11.11 9.41 -16.45
C PRO A 52 -11.30 7.89 -16.51
N GLY A 53 -12.28 7.38 -15.79
CA GLY A 53 -12.55 5.94 -15.64
C GLY A 53 -11.71 5.23 -14.58
N ILE A 54 -10.60 5.83 -14.13
CA ILE A 54 -9.74 5.31 -13.05
C ILE A 54 -10.04 6.04 -11.75
N GLN A 55 -10.23 7.35 -11.80
CA GLN A 55 -10.55 8.19 -10.65
C GLN A 55 -11.82 7.73 -9.92
N GLU A 56 -12.82 7.22 -10.63
CA GLU A 56 -14.08 6.74 -10.07
C GLU A 56 -13.91 5.43 -9.28
N VAL A 57 -12.83 4.70 -9.52
CA VAL A 57 -12.53 3.42 -8.86
C VAL A 57 -11.50 3.57 -7.76
N PHE A 58 -10.48 4.41 -7.97
CA PHE A 58 -9.32 4.54 -7.09
C PHE A 58 -9.14 5.94 -6.50
N GLY A 59 -9.94 6.93 -6.91
CA GLY A 59 -9.90 8.27 -6.35
C GLY A 59 -10.25 8.23 -4.86
N GLY A 60 -9.35 8.73 -4.03
CA GLY A 60 -9.49 8.62 -2.57
C GLY A 60 -9.03 7.29 -1.99
N ALA A 61 -8.40 6.42 -2.77
CA ALA A 61 -7.72 5.25 -2.22
C ALA A 61 -6.52 5.68 -1.36
N TYR A 62 -6.30 4.92 -0.30
CA TYR A 62 -5.22 5.15 0.65
C TYR A 62 -3.93 4.42 0.22
N ILE A 63 -2.75 4.96 0.52
CA ILE A 63 -1.44 4.35 0.26
C ILE A 63 -0.61 4.25 1.54
N THR A 64 0.06 3.11 1.74
CA THR A 64 0.85 2.81 2.93
C THR A 64 1.97 1.81 2.66
N ASP A 65 2.86 1.59 3.62
CA ASP A 65 3.97 0.63 3.53
C ASP A 65 3.68 -0.67 4.29
N PHE A 66 4.20 -1.81 3.84
CA PHE A 66 4.16 -3.05 4.62
C PHE A 66 5.16 -2.99 5.80
N PHE A 67 6.42 -2.66 5.53
CA PHE A 67 7.47 -2.52 6.55
C PHE A 67 7.61 -1.05 6.96
N LYS A 68 7.16 -0.74 8.18
CA LYS A 68 7.13 0.61 8.76
C LYS A 68 8.10 0.74 9.93
N GLY A 69 8.66 1.94 10.11
CA GLY A 69 9.52 2.26 11.25
C GLY A 69 10.85 1.49 11.29
N LEU A 70 11.24 0.85 10.19
CA LEU A 70 12.54 0.20 10.06
C LEU A 70 13.55 1.17 9.42
N PRO A 71 14.85 1.10 9.80
CA PRO A 71 15.88 1.97 9.24
C PRO A 71 16.05 1.93 7.71
N PRO A 72 15.92 0.78 7.02
CA PRO A 72 16.14 0.70 5.58
C PRO A 72 15.14 1.49 4.75
N SER A 73 15.66 2.25 3.78
CA SER A 73 14.87 3.02 2.83
C SER A 73 14.86 2.44 1.40
N THR A 74 15.39 1.24 1.22
CA THR A 74 15.44 0.52 -0.05
C THR A 74 15.13 -0.96 0.17
N THR A 75 14.57 -1.61 -0.84
CA THR A 75 14.28 -3.05 -0.81
C THR A 75 15.53 -3.90 -0.53
N GLY A 76 16.66 -3.56 -1.14
CA GLY A 76 17.92 -4.29 -0.96
C GLY A 76 18.41 -4.23 0.49
N SER A 77 18.44 -3.04 1.08
CA SER A 77 18.84 -2.85 2.48
C SER A 77 17.85 -3.46 3.46
N LEU A 78 16.55 -3.48 3.13
CA LEU A 78 15.54 -4.16 3.92
C LEU A 78 15.76 -5.67 3.93
N ASN A 79 16.01 -6.29 2.77
CA ASN A 79 16.28 -7.72 2.70
C ASN A 79 17.55 -8.08 3.48
N LEU A 80 18.63 -7.30 3.35
CA LEU A 80 19.85 -7.50 4.15
C LEU A 80 19.59 -7.40 5.65
N LEU A 81 18.78 -6.43 6.09
CA LEU A 81 18.37 -6.33 7.49
C LEU A 81 17.62 -7.59 7.92
N LEU A 82 16.58 -7.99 7.17
CA LEU A 82 15.77 -9.15 7.51
C LEU A 82 16.58 -10.44 7.54
N ASP A 83 17.55 -10.60 6.65
CA ASP A 83 18.43 -11.78 6.57
C ASP A 83 19.49 -11.79 7.68
N SER A 84 19.86 -10.63 8.22
CA SER A 84 20.77 -10.52 9.36
C SER A 84 20.14 -10.90 10.70
N LEU A 85 18.81 -10.96 10.77
CA LEU A 85 18.06 -11.34 11.97
C LEU A 85 18.06 -12.85 12.15
N SER A 86 18.01 -13.30 13.42
CA SER A 86 17.69 -14.70 13.70
C SER A 86 16.28 -15.03 13.19
N ALA A 87 16.02 -16.29 12.84
CA ALA A 87 14.71 -16.71 12.33
C ALA A 87 13.54 -16.31 13.26
N ILE A 88 13.74 -16.37 14.58
CA ILE A 88 12.74 -15.94 15.58
C ILE A 88 12.55 -14.42 15.53
N ALA A 89 13.64 -13.64 15.49
CA ALA A 89 13.56 -12.19 15.42
C ALA A 89 12.91 -11.73 14.10
N GLN A 90 13.29 -12.33 12.98
CA GLN A 90 12.68 -12.07 11.67
C GLN A 90 11.18 -12.36 11.69
N ALA A 91 10.77 -13.52 12.20
CA ALA A 91 9.36 -13.88 12.30
C ALA A 91 8.55 -12.90 13.17
N ARG A 92 9.11 -12.48 14.31
CA ARG A 92 8.48 -11.48 15.20
C ARG A 92 8.36 -10.12 14.51
N THR A 93 9.41 -9.66 13.82
CA THR A 93 9.38 -8.39 13.07
C THR A 93 8.29 -8.42 12.01
N VAL A 94 8.22 -9.49 11.20
CA VAL A 94 7.18 -9.63 10.15
C VAL A 94 5.79 -9.67 10.77
N GLN A 95 5.60 -10.42 11.87
CA GLN A 95 4.30 -10.50 12.55
C GLN A 95 3.87 -9.14 13.12
N ALA A 96 4.82 -8.34 13.64
CA ALA A 96 4.54 -6.99 14.10
C ALA A 96 4.08 -6.08 12.95
N MET A 97 4.73 -6.17 11.77
CA MET A 97 4.34 -5.39 10.59
C MET A 97 2.94 -5.76 10.07
N GLU A 98 2.64 -7.06 10.05
CA GLU A 98 1.31 -7.59 9.70
C GLU A 98 0.23 -7.03 10.63
N ALA A 99 0.44 -7.13 11.95
CA ALA A 99 -0.50 -6.61 12.95
C ALA A 99 -0.68 -5.07 12.87
N LEU A 100 0.39 -4.33 12.54
CA LEU A 100 0.31 -2.89 12.32
C LEU A 100 -0.55 -2.56 11.10
N LEU A 101 -0.35 -3.24 9.97
CA LEU A 101 -1.15 -3.04 8.76
C LEU A 101 -2.62 -3.41 9.01
N GLU A 102 -2.91 -4.54 9.67
CA GLU A 102 -4.29 -4.91 10.00
C GLU A 102 -4.97 -3.87 10.89
N ARG A 103 -4.26 -3.36 11.91
CA ARG A 103 -4.77 -2.30 12.78
C ARG A 103 -5.06 -1.02 12.00
N GLU A 104 -4.20 -0.64 11.07
CA GLU A 104 -4.38 0.53 10.22
C GLU A 104 -5.59 0.39 9.29
N LEU A 105 -5.73 -0.77 8.62
CA LEU A 105 -6.91 -1.08 7.82
C LEU A 105 -8.20 -1.01 8.66
N HIS A 106 -8.16 -1.51 9.90
CA HIS A 106 -9.29 -1.42 10.81
C HIS A 106 -9.64 0.03 11.17
N ILE A 107 -8.64 0.87 11.49
CA ILE A 107 -8.83 2.29 11.80
C ILE A 107 -9.44 3.06 10.62
N LEU A 108 -9.04 2.72 9.39
CA LEU A 108 -9.58 3.29 8.16
C LEU A 108 -10.99 2.77 7.81
N GLY A 109 -11.55 1.87 8.63
CA GLY A 109 -12.85 1.25 8.36
C GLY A 109 -12.84 0.28 7.18
N CYS A 110 -11.67 -0.24 6.80
CA CYS A 110 -11.52 -1.20 5.71
C CYS A 110 -11.88 -2.61 6.19
N GLU A 111 -13.13 -3.05 5.96
CA GLU A 111 -13.53 -4.41 6.33
C GLU A 111 -12.91 -5.49 5.43
N ARG A 112 -12.98 -5.28 4.11
CA ARG A 112 -12.49 -6.24 3.10
C ARG A 112 -11.97 -5.51 1.85
N PRO A 113 -10.94 -4.64 1.99
CA PRO A 113 -10.37 -3.92 0.86
C PRO A 113 -9.72 -4.89 -0.13
N LEU A 114 -9.59 -4.43 -1.38
CA LEU A 114 -8.55 -4.93 -2.27
C LEU A 114 -7.23 -4.29 -1.87
N LEU A 115 -6.24 -5.11 -1.51
CA LEU A 115 -4.87 -4.65 -1.31
C LEU A 115 -4.14 -4.70 -2.64
N ILE A 116 -3.56 -3.57 -3.06
CA ILE A 116 -2.77 -3.47 -4.28
C ILE A 116 -1.29 -3.33 -3.89
N GLY A 117 -0.52 -4.40 -4.12
CA GLY A 117 0.93 -4.37 -3.93
C GLY A 117 1.60 -3.56 -5.03
N VAL A 118 2.28 -2.49 -4.66
CA VAL A 118 3.07 -1.67 -5.59
C VAL A 118 4.48 -2.24 -5.65
N GLY A 119 4.78 -2.94 -6.75
CA GLY A 119 6.01 -3.70 -6.93
C GLY A 119 5.90 -5.16 -6.48
N ARG A 120 6.75 -6.01 -7.07
CA ARG A 120 6.71 -7.47 -6.90
C ARG A 120 6.94 -7.92 -5.46
N ASP A 121 7.84 -7.26 -4.74
CA ASP A 121 8.15 -7.63 -3.36
C ASP A 121 7.01 -7.29 -2.40
N ALA A 122 6.36 -6.13 -2.58
CA ALA A 122 5.18 -5.75 -1.80
C ALA A 122 4.03 -6.74 -2.03
N GLU A 123 3.75 -7.07 -3.30
CA GLU A 123 2.76 -8.10 -3.64
C GLU A 123 3.09 -9.44 -2.98
N ARG A 124 4.36 -9.90 -3.05
CA ARG A 124 4.79 -11.16 -2.47
C ARG A 124 4.53 -11.21 -0.97
N TRP A 125 4.87 -10.14 -0.24
CA TRP A 125 4.64 -10.06 1.20
C TRP A 125 3.15 -10.04 1.55
N LEU A 126 2.35 -9.24 0.83
CA LEU A 126 0.90 -9.21 1.01
C LEU A 126 0.27 -10.58 0.78
N ARG A 127 0.59 -11.27 -0.31
CA ARG A 127 0.06 -12.62 -0.58
C ARG A 127 0.44 -13.63 0.50
N LYS A 128 1.66 -13.52 1.04
CA LYS A 128 2.19 -14.44 2.05
C LYS A 128 1.57 -14.20 3.44
N ARG A 129 1.30 -12.94 3.80
CA ARG A 129 0.94 -12.55 5.18
C ARG A 129 -0.49 -12.05 5.33
N MET A 130 -1.06 -11.42 4.31
CA MET A 130 -2.41 -10.84 4.33
C MET A 130 -3.41 -11.73 3.57
N ASN A 131 -3.36 -13.05 3.79
CA ASN A 131 -4.13 -14.04 3.00
C ASN A 131 -5.66 -13.94 3.15
N SER A 132 -6.14 -13.29 4.22
CA SER A 132 -7.54 -12.99 4.47
C SER A 132 -8.08 -11.88 3.56
N PHE A 133 -7.18 -11.13 2.91
CA PHE A 133 -7.49 -10.05 2.00
C PHE A 133 -7.28 -10.46 0.55
N ARG A 134 -7.94 -9.75 -0.36
CA ARG A 134 -7.70 -9.89 -1.79
C ARG A 134 -6.46 -9.09 -2.14
N VAL A 135 -5.54 -9.69 -2.88
CA VAL A 135 -4.27 -9.07 -3.27
C VAL A 135 -4.09 -9.10 -4.78
N VAL A 136 -3.75 -7.95 -5.36
CA VAL A 136 -3.31 -7.78 -6.75
C VAL A 136 -1.99 -7.01 -6.74
N GLY A 137 -1.06 -7.36 -7.62
CA GLY A 137 0.16 -6.58 -7.84
C GLY A 137 0.03 -5.63 -9.01
N ILE A 138 0.68 -4.48 -8.90
CA ILE A 138 1.03 -3.60 -10.02
C ILE A 138 2.55 -3.37 -10.01
N SER A 139 3.09 -2.93 -11.14
CA SER A 139 4.51 -2.58 -11.27
C SER A 139 4.91 -1.49 -10.28
N HIS A 140 6.17 -1.50 -9.85
CA HIS A 140 6.70 -0.38 -9.07
C HIS A 140 6.78 0.85 -9.99
N TYR A 141 6.57 2.05 -9.46
CA TYR A 141 6.55 3.28 -10.28
C TYR A 141 7.87 3.55 -11.00
N GLU A 142 9.01 3.05 -10.50
CA GLU A 142 10.33 3.14 -11.16
C GLU A 142 10.45 2.23 -12.39
N ASP A 143 9.62 1.19 -12.48
CA ASP A 143 9.60 0.26 -13.61
C ASP A 143 8.67 0.74 -14.74
N VAL A 144 8.04 1.92 -14.58
CA VAL A 144 7.02 2.41 -15.51
C VAL A 144 7.41 3.74 -16.12
N GLU A 145 7.39 3.78 -17.45
CA GLU A 145 7.89 4.91 -18.24
C GLU A 145 6.98 6.15 -18.16
N CYS A 146 5.67 5.97 -17.98
CA CYS A 146 4.71 7.08 -17.99
C CYS A 146 3.37 6.75 -17.28
N PRO A 147 2.59 7.78 -16.88
CA PRO A 147 1.28 7.60 -16.22
C PRO A 147 0.30 6.73 -17.03
N ASP A 148 0.32 6.82 -18.36
CA ASP A 148 -0.57 6.02 -19.22
C ASP A 148 -0.29 4.51 -19.15
N ALA A 149 0.96 4.12 -18.95
CA ALA A 149 1.32 2.73 -18.73
C ALA A 149 0.77 2.25 -17.39
N TYR A 150 0.89 3.07 -16.35
CA TYR A 150 0.34 2.80 -15.03
C TYR A 150 -1.19 2.70 -15.04
N ALA A 151 -1.85 3.60 -15.77
CA ALA A 151 -3.29 3.61 -15.98
C ALA A 151 -3.81 2.30 -16.60
N ARG A 152 -3.05 1.69 -17.52
CA ARG A 152 -3.40 0.36 -18.07
C ARG A 152 -3.35 -0.74 -17.01
N GLU A 153 -2.41 -0.67 -16.07
CA GLU A 153 -2.36 -1.62 -14.95
C GLU A 153 -3.53 -1.43 -13.99
N LEU A 154 -3.82 -0.17 -13.63
CA LEU A 154 -4.95 0.17 -12.76
C LEU A 154 -6.29 -0.26 -13.37
N LYS A 155 -6.48 -0.12 -14.69
CA LYS A 155 -7.66 -0.64 -15.38
C LYS A 155 -7.82 -2.15 -15.23
N ARG A 156 -6.72 -2.92 -15.26
CA ARG A 156 -6.77 -4.36 -14.97
C ARG A 156 -7.10 -4.63 -13.50
N ALA A 157 -6.52 -3.87 -12.58
CA ALA A 157 -6.82 -3.98 -11.15
C ALA A 157 -8.29 -3.64 -10.83
N ALA A 158 -8.90 -2.70 -11.55
CA ALA A 158 -10.29 -2.28 -11.35
C ALA A 158 -11.30 -3.42 -11.52
N MET A 159 -11.01 -4.39 -12.41
CA MET A 159 -11.85 -5.59 -12.58
C MET A 159 -12.01 -6.38 -11.28
N PHE A 160 -11.00 -6.35 -10.42
CA PHE A 160 -11.05 -7.02 -9.12
C PHE A 160 -11.92 -6.22 -8.14
N VAL A 161 -11.93 -4.88 -8.19
CA VAL A 161 -12.77 -4.05 -7.30
C VAL A 161 -14.27 -4.29 -7.55
N SER A 162 -14.68 -4.48 -8.80
CA SER A 162 -16.10 -4.60 -9.22
C SER A 162 -16.70 -6.00 -9.10
N SER A 163 -15.88 -7.05 -8.94
CA SER A 163 -16.31 -8.47 -8.85
C SER A 163 -17.21 -8.86 -7.65
N ARG A 164 -17.82 -7.89 -6.95
CA ARG A 164 -18.74 -8.10 -5.82
C ARG A 164 -20.09 -7.38 -5.89
N THR A 165 -20.45 -6.70 -6.99
CA THR A 165 -21.83 -6.17 -7.12
C THR A 165 -22.86 -7.27 -7.40
N VAL A 166 -22.46 -8.53 -7.61
CA VAL A 166 -23.37 -9.66 -7.86
C VAL A 166 -23.16 -10.73 -6.79
N ARG A 167 -23.82 -10.56 -5.65
CA ARG A 167 -24.36 -11.61 -4.76
C ARG A 167 -24.98 -10.89 -3.55
N ALA A 168 -26.23 -10.47 -3.74
CA ALA A 168 -27.20 -10.32 -2.67
C ALA A 168 -27.67 -11.72 -2.23
#